data_AF-A0A6A5A495-F1
#
_entry.id   AF-A0A6A5A495-F1
#
_cell.length_a   1.000
_cell.length_b   1.000
_cell.length_c   1.000
_cell.angle_alpha   90.00
_cell.angle_beta   90.00
_cell.angle_gamma   90.00
#
_symmetry.space_group_name_H-M   'P 1'
#
loop_
_entity.id
_entity.type
_entity.pdbx_description
1 polymer ?
#
loop_
_entity_poly.entity_id
_entity_poly.type
_entity_poly.pdbx_seq_one_letter_code
_entity_poly.pdbx_strand_id
1 'polypeptide(L)'
;MTSSIAATKKHSFPFSKSAAPIKTHLVESHKVTKPSLLSTASLSNAIARCKEEVATIVAECRANNRVFRDIDFDLSNNEDDCLESLVESWDDAPAPGGALRVRQIFKDPIFCDEGFDAADINQGTTVNCWFLAALASVCGVPRIIENICVARDEKVGVYGFIFFKDGDWEHVIVDDQLFVTTTDFDHAFETMIIRDKKAFKDVLRSDSQALFFGKSSSARETWLPLLEKAYTKLHGDYKSVEGGFTGEGIEDLTGGVTTSIELTDILDYDRFWRDELSRTNVDTLFSASICKKHSGMESRSANGLVHTHAYSVLKAVQVQGVKLLLVRNPWGQHEWNGRWSDGSKEWTPEWMAALDHKFGDDGSFWMQ
;
A
#
# COMPACT_ATOMS: atom_id res chain seq x y z
N MET A 1 -79.06 -11.58 -2.34
CA MET A 1 -77.74 -11.95 -2.87
C MET A 1 -76.89 -12.46 -1.73
N THR A 2 -76.87 -13.78 -1.55
CA THR A 2 -76.13 -14.49 -0.51
C THR A 2 -75.27 -15.53 -1.22
N SER A 3 -73.95 -15.52 -1.01
CA SER A 3 -73.15 -16.75 -0.93
C SER A 3 -71.73 -16.43 -0.45
N SER A 4 -71.33 -17.19 0.56
CA SER A 4 -69.98 -17.34 1.11
C SER A 4 -69.26 -18.46 0.36
N ILE A 5 -68.01 -18.26 -0.06
CA ILE A 5 -67.09 -19.33 -0.50
C ILE A 5 -65.67 -18.87 -0.12
N ALA A 6 -65.06 -19.38 0.97
CA ALA A 6 -64.32 -20.65 1.14
C ALA A 6 -62.82 -20.56 0.79
N ALA A 7 -62.04 -21.10 1.72
CA ALA A 7 -60.59 -21.15 1.83
C ALA A 7 -59.82 -21.63 0.58
N THR A 8 -58.69 -20.98 0.30
CA THR A 8 -57.58 -21.55 -0.47
C THR A 8 -56.39 -21.81 0.46
N LYS A 9 -55.99 -23.10 0.50
CA LYS A 9 -54.88 -23.63 1.29
C LYS A 9 -53.55 -22.98 0.87
N LYS A 10 -52.80 -22.47 1.85
CA LYS A 10 -51.37 -22.16 1.72
C LYS A 10 -50.63 -23.46 1.42
N HIS A 11 -50.06 -23.58 0.23
CA HIS A 11 -49.03 -24.59 -0.04
C HIS A 11 -47.73 -24.14 0.64
N SER A 12 -47.42 -24.77 1.77
CA SER A 12 -46.09 -24.73 2.39
C SER A 12 -45.14 -25.57 1.54
N PHE A 13 -44.19 -24.93 0.87
CA PHE A 13 -43.02 -25.63 0.34
C PHE A 13 -42.13 -26.06 1.51
N PRO A 14 -41.62 -27.30 1.53
CA PRO A 14 -40.78 -27.78 2.60
C PRO A 14 -39.46 -27.02 2.58
N PHE A 15 -39.10 -26.42 3.72
CA PHE A 15 -37.77 -25.89 3.98
C PHE A 15 -36.73 -26.97 3.62
N SER A 16 -35.94 -26.68 2.59
CA SER A 16 -34.72 -27.42 2.29
C SER A 16 -33.82 -27.36 3.51
N LYS A 17 -33.34 -28.53 3.92
CA LYS A 17 -32.45 -28.71 5.06
C LYS A 17 -31.24 -27.79 4.91
N SER A 18 -30.91 -27.11 6.01
CA SER A 18 -29.67 -26.37 6.21
C SER A 18 -28.50 -27.14 5.60
N ALA A 19 -27.81 -26.51 4.64
CA ALA A 19 -26.49 -26.93 4.26
C ALA A 19 -25.60 -26.82 5.52
N ALA A 20 -24.85 -27.88 5.79
CA ALA A 20 -23.88 -27.87 6.88
C ALA A 20 -22.82 -26.79 6.59
N PRO A 21 -22.32 -26.08 7.63
CA PRO A 21 -21.26 -25.10 7.43
C PRO A 21 -20.04 -25.79 6.82
N ILE A 22 -19.49 -25.17 5.78
CA ILE A 22 -18.25 -25.60 5.13
C ILE A 22 -17.15 -25.53 6.20
N LYS A 23 -16.59 -26.69 6.55
CA LYS A 23 -15.42 -26.74 7.42
C LYS A 23 -14.23 -26.18 6.64
N THR A 24 -13.87 -24.94 6.92
CA THR A 24 -12.52 -24.45 6.64
C THR A 24 -11.56 -25.26 7.50
N HIS A 25 -10.83 -26.17 6.89
CA HIS A 25 -9.69 -26.80 7.54
C HIS A 25 -8.57 -25.75 7.62
N LEU A 26 -8.64 -24.90 8.65
CA LEU A 26 -7.46 -24.17 9.10
C LEU A 26 -6.49 -25.23 9.64
N VAL A 27 -5.31 -25.30 9.03
CA VAL A 27 -4.21 -26.17 9.47
C VAL A 27 -3.97 -25.92 10.97
N GLU A 28 -3.83 -27.00 11.75
CA GLU A 28 -3.58 -26.92 13.19
C GLU A 28 -2.39 -26.00 13.46
N SER A 29 -2.69 -24.84 14.03
CA SER A 29 -1.71 -23.83 14.36
C SER A 29 -0.79 -24.41 15.44
N HIS A 30 0.46 -24.69 15.07
CA HIS A 30 1.54 -24.53 16.04
C HIS A 30 1.35 -23.13 16.66
N LYS A 31 1.64 -22.94 17.96
CA LYS A 31 1.56 -21.61 18.59
C LYS A 31 2.59 -20.69 17.94
N VAL A 32 2.24 -20.16 16.78
CA VAL A 32 3.00 -19.21 16.02
C VAL A 32 2.79 -17.88 16.72
N THR A 33 3.87 -17.33 17.24
CA THR A 33 3.89 -15.95 17.75
C THR A 33 3.48 -15.06 16.60
N LYS A 34 2.46 -14.22 16.80
CA LYS A 34 2.02 -13.30 15.73
C LYS A 34 3.21 -12.41 15.33
N PRO A 35 3.49 -12.23 14.03
CA PRO A 35 4.58 -11.39 13.57
C PRO A 35 4.44 -9.98 14.13
N SER A 36 5.58 -9.41 14.53
CA SER A 36 5.71 -8.07 15.09
C SER A 36 7.04 -7.47 14.62
N LEU A 37 7.25 -6.18 14.88
CA LEU A 37 8.56 -5.56 14.73
C LEU A 37 9.62 -6.33 15.53
N LEU A 38 10.86 -6.40 15.01
CA LEU A 38 12.00 -6.96 15.70
C LEU A 38 12.23 -6.22 17.03
N SER A 39 11.95 -6.89 18.13
CA SER A 39 12.06 -6.31 19.45
C SER A 39 13.52 -6.25 19.92
N THR A 40 14.11 -5.06 19.84
CA THR A 40 15.46 -4.75 20.35
C THR A 40 15.41 -3.61 21.37
N ALA A 41 16.51 -3.39 22.08
CA ALA A 41 16.69 -2.19 22.89
C ALA A 41 16.64 -0.91 22.03
N SER A 42 17.16 -0.99 20.80
CA SER A 42 17.17 0.15 19.89
C SER A 42 15.79 0.53 19.39
N LEU A 43 14.87 -0.43 19.16
CA LEU A 43 13.47 -0.12 18.85
C LEU A 43 12.84 0.78 19.92
N SER A 44 13.03 0.43 21.19
CA SER A 44 12.50 1.22 22.31
C SER A 44 13.13 2.61 22.38
N ASN A 45 14.42 2.70 22.10
CA ASN A 45 15.15 3.97 22.08
C ASN A 45 14.70 4.86 20.91
N ALA A 46 14.57 4.32 19.70
CA ALA A 46 14.10 5.03 18.51
C ALA A 46 12.68 5.60 18.73
N ILE A 47 11.78 4.79 19.28
CA ILE A 47 10.42 5.22 19.64
C ILE A 47 10.46 6.38 20.64
N ALA A 48 11.29 6.28 21.67
CA ALA A 48 11.40 7.32 22.70
C ALA A 48 11.94 8.64 22.12
N ARG A 49 13.02 8.57 21.32
CA ARG A 49 13.64 9.73 20.67
C ARG A 49 12.69 10.40 19.68
N CYS A 50 12.01 9.60 18.87
CA CYS A 50 10.98 10.10 17.95
C CYS A 50 9.90 10.90 18.68
N LYS A 51 9.37 10.38 19.80
CA LYS A 51 8.34 11.08 20.60
C LYS A 51 8.84 12.37 21.21
N GLU A 52 10.06 12.36 21.75
CA GLU A 52 10.69 13.53 22.36
C GLU A 52 10.93 14.64 21.33
N GLU A 53 11.47 14.28 20.16
CA GLU A 53 11.77 15.24 19.10
C GLU A 53 10.50 15.82 18.48
N VAL A 54 9.48 14.99 18.19
CA VAL A 54 8.17 15.48 17.73
C VAL A 54 7.54 16.41 18.77
N ALA A 55 7.59 16.07 20.07
CA ALA A 55 7.05 16.93 21.12
C ALA A 55 7.78 18.28 21.20
N THR A 56 9.10 18.28 21.02
CA THR A 56 9.93 19.48 20.99
C THR A 56 9.58 20.37 19.81
N ILE A 57 9.50 19.79 18.60
CA ILE A 57 9.08 20.48 17.38
C ILE A 57 7.68 21.10 17.55
N VAL A 58 6.73 20.35 18.10
CA VAL A 58 5.37 20.83 18.35
C VAL A 58 5.37 22.03 19.30
N ALA A 59 6.12 21.95 20.40
CA ALA A 59 6.21 23.05 21.36
C ALA A 59 6.81 24.31 20.71
N GLU A 60 7.89 24.17 19.95
CA GLU A 60 8.54 25.28 19.26
C GLU A 60 7.62 25.91 18.19
N CYS A 61 7.00 25.09 17.36
CA CYS A 61 6.10 25.54 16.31
C CYS A 61 4.91 26.32 16.88
N ARG A 62 4.31 25.82 17.96
CA ARG A 62 3.21 26.50 18.66
C ARG A 62 3.66 27.81 19.31
N ALA A 63 4.83 27.85 19.93
CA ALA A 63 5.37 29.06 20.54
C ALA A 63 5.65 30.17 19.50
N ASN A 64 6.05 29.78 18.28
CA ASN A 64 6.35 30.71 17.20
C ASN A 64 5.17 30.96 16.23
N ASN A 65 4.01 30.33 16.45
CA ASN A 65 2.86 30.36 15.54
C ASN A 65 3.23 29.97 14.09
N ARG A 66 3.99 28.88 13.94
CA ARG A 66 4.42 28.31 12.66
C ARG A 66 3.98 26.85 12.54
N VAL A 67 3.95 26.35 11.31
CA VAL A 67 3.94 24.90 11.02
C VAL A 67 5.38 24.40 10.95
N PHE A 68 5.59 23.12 11.20
CA PHE A 68 6.90 22.49 11.09
C PHE A 68 7.35 22.51 9.63
N ARG A 69 8.61 22.83 9.40
CA ARG A 69 9.26 22.73 8.11
C ARG A 69 10.53 21.92 8.28
N ASP A 70 10.61 20.83 7.54
CA ASP A 70 11.76 19.97 7.54
C ASP A 70 12.84 20.59 6.66
N ILE A 71 13.81 21.25 7.27
CA ILE A 71 14.83 22.00 6.51
C ILE A 71 15.82 21.08 5.79
N ASP A 72 15.95 19.84 6.27
CA ASP A 72 16.85 18.83 5.71
C ASP A 72 16.20 18.08 4.55
N PHE A 73 14.87 18.19 4.38
CA PHE A 73 14.11 17.55 3.31
C PHE A 73 12.98 18.46 2.80
N ASP A 74 13.37 19.67 2.38
CA ASP A 74 12.47 20.76 2.04
C ASP A 74 12.02 20.70 0.57
N LEU A 75 10.93 19.98 0.32
CA LEU A 75 10.39 19.75 -1.03
C LEU A 75 10.06 21.03 -1.82
N SER A 76 9.83 22.15 -1.13
CA SER A 76 9.39 23.39 -1.78
C SER A 76 10.49 24.40 -2.05
N ASN A 77 11.60 24.37 -1.30
CA ASN A 77 12.74 25.26 -1.53
C ASN A 77 13.97 24.53 -2.05
N ASN A 78 14.01 23.20 -1.93
CA ASN A 78 15.15 22.38 -2.32
C ASN A 78 14.68 21.11 -3.03
N GLU A 79 13.88 21.30 -4.08
CA GLU A 79 13.26 20.21 -4.85
C GLU A 79 14.32 19.27 -5.46
N ASP A 80 15.38 19.82 -6.04
CA ASP A 80 16.45 19.04 -6.67
C ASP A 80 17.11 18.06 -5.69
N ASP A 81 17.53 18.51 -4.50
CA ASP A 81 18.14 17.63 -3.49
C ASP A 81 17.16 16.56 -2.95
N CYS A 82 15.85 16.78 -3.08
CA CYS A 82 14.84 15.82 -2.66
C CYS A 82 14.46 14.83 -3.77
N LEU A 83 14.69 15.19 -5.04
CA LEU A 83 14.26 14.41 -6.20
C LEU A 83 15.40 13.65 -6.86
N GLU A 84 16.61 14.22 -6.88
CA GLU A 84 17.73 13.72 -7.68
C GLU A 84 18.75 13.00 -6.81
N SER A 85 19.28 11.91 -7.35
CA SER A 85 20.39 11.20 -6.70
C SER A 85 21.72 11.89 -7.00
N LEU A 86 22.76 11.59 -6.21
CA LEU A 86 24.12 12.10 -6.39
C LEU A 86 24.79 11.69 -7.72
N VAL A 87 24.13 10.85 -8.52
CA VAL A 87 24.62 10.36 -9.81
C VAL A 87 23.84 11.04 -10.92
N GLU A 88 24.55 11.72 -11.84
CA GLU A 88 23.93 12.31 -13.04
C GLU A 88 23.18 11.24 -13.83
N SER A 89 21.85 11.31 -13.81
CA SER A 89 21.00 10.52 -14.68
C SER A 89 20.50 11.43 -15.81
N TRP A 90 20.64 10.97 -17.05
CA TRP A 90 20.17 11.67 -18.25
C TRP A 90 18.73 11.27 -18.60
N ASP A 91 18.00 10.70 -17.64
CA ASP A 91 16.64 10.22 -17.86
C ASP A 91 15.67 11.41 -17.81
N ASP A 92 14.89 11.59 -18.88
CA ASP A 92 13.76 12.54 -18.95
C ASP A 92 12.58 12.04 -18.08
N ALA A 93 12.82 11.81 -16.79
CA ALA A 93 11.75 11.46 -15.86
C ALA A 93 10.79 12.65 -15.71
N PRO A 94 9.47 12.41 -15.58
CA PRO A 94 8.54 13.50 -15.32
C PRO A 94 8.93 14.18 -14.01
N ALA A 95 8.98 15.51 -14.01
CA ALA A 95 9.16 16.28 -12.79
C ALA A 95 7.79 16.58 -12.15
N PRO A 96 7.71 16.70 -10.81
CA PRO A 96 6.52 17.21 -10.15
C PRO A 96 6.12 18.62 -10.63
N GLY A 97 4.84 18.96 -10.45
CA GLY A 97 4.35 20.33 -10.60
C GLY A 97 4.66 21.25 -9.41
N GLY A 98 5.49 20.78 -8.47
CA GLY A 98 5.87 21.45 -7.23
C GLY A 98 5.27 20.80 -5.98
N ALA A 99 5.56 21.38 -4.81
CA ALA A 99 5.17 20.85 -3.51
C ALA A 99 4.08 21.68 -2.81
N LEU A 100 3.12 21.01 -2.18
CA LEU A 100 2.07 21.61 -1.36
C LEU A 100 1.97 20.91 0.00
N ARG A 101 1.50 21.65 1.01
CA ARG A 101 1.15 21.09 2.32
C ARG A 101 -0.12 20.25 2.23
N VAL A 102 -0.28 19.25 3.09
CA VAL A 102 -1.52 18.45 3.21
C VAL A 102 -2.76 19.35 3.29
N ARG A 103 -2.75 20.40 4.12
CA ARG A 103 -3.88 21.35 4.24
C ARG A 103 -4.22 22.16 2.97
N GLN A 104 -3.31 22.20 2.00
CA GLN A 104 -3.52 22.89 0.73
C GLN A 104 -4.13 21.97 -0.33
N ILE A 105 -3.80 20.67 -0.25
CA ILE A 105 -4.24 19.59 -1.16
C ILE A 105 -5.60 19.04 -0.72
N PHE A 106 -5.76 18.75 0.57
CA PHE A 106 -6.93 18.06 1.09
C PHE A 106 -7.86 19.04 1.83
N LYS A 107 -9.17 18.89 1.59
CA LYS A 107 -10.18 19.70 2.27
C LYS A 107 -10.41 19.27 3.72
N ASP A 108 -10.42 17.97 3.97
CA ASP A 108 -10.66 17.34 5.27
C ASP A 108 -9.75 16.12 5.42
N PRO A 109 -8.43 16.33 5.54
CA PRO A 109 -7.46 15.24 5.57
C PRO A 109 -7.64 14.40 6.84
N ILE A 110 -7.48 13.10 6.66
CA ILE A 110 -7.41 12.13 7.74
C ILE A 110 -6.06 11.42 7.58
N PHE A 111 -5.38 11.12 8.69
CA PHE A 111 -4.14 10.35 8.57
C PHE A 111 -4.43 8.96 8.03
N CYS A 112 -5.31 8.24 8.71
CA CYS A 112 -5.77 6.88 8.40
C CYS A 112 -7.18 6.72 9.00
N ASP A 113 -8.11 6.12 8.25
CA ASP A 113 -9.52 5.99 8.65
C ASP A 113 -9.80 4.66 9.37
N GLU A 114 -9.93 3.55 8.61
CA GLU A 114 -10.30 2.22 9.12
C GLU A 114 -9.11 1.25 9.27
N GLY A 115 -7.89 1.79 9.35
CA GLY A 115 -6.65 1.02 9.46
C GLY A 115 -5.77 1.15 8.22
N PHE A 116 -4.65 0.43 8.22
CA PHE A 116 -3.69 0.44 7.13
C PHE A 116 -3.98 -0.74 6.20
N ASP A 117 -4.65 -0.47 5.08
CA ASP A 117 -5.00 -1.52 4.12
C ASP A 117 -4.06 -1.50 2.91
N ALA A 118 -3.78 -2.68 2.36
CA ALA A 118 -3.06 -2.80 1.10
C ALA A 118 -3.83 -2.13 -0.05
N ALA A 119 -5.17 -2.12 0.00
CA ALA A 119 -6.04 -1.48 -0.98
C ALA A 119 -5.85 0.03 -1.07
N ASP A 120 -5.33 0.69 -0.02
CA ASP A 120 -5.03 2.11 -0.06
C ASP A 120 -3.78 2.39 -0.91
N ILE A 121 -2.90 1.42 -1.12
CA ILE A 121 -1.60 1.65 -1.75
C ILE A 121 -1.72 1.74 -3.26
N ASN A 122 -1.54 2.94 -3.82
CA ASN A 122 -1.40 3.14 -5.26
C ASN A 122 -0.09 3.88 -5.56
N GLN A 123 0.72 3.28 -6.40
CA GLN A 123 1.97 3.87 -6.88
C GLN A 123 1.71 5.13 -7.71
N GLY A 124 2.55 6.14 -7.51
CA GLY A 124 2.64 7.32 -8.37
C GLY A 124 3.70 7.14 -9.46
N THR A 125 4.49 8.18 -9.67
CA THR A 125 5.43 8.25 -10.80
C THR A 125 6.80 7.61 -10.51
N THR A 126 7.19 7.45 -9.24
CA THR A 126 8.48 6.81 -8.86
C THR A 126 8.45 5.31 -9.14
N VAL A 127 9.61 4.78 -9.53
CA VAL A 127 9.84 3.33 -9.74
C VAL A 127 10.16 2.61 -8.41
N ASN A 128 9.39 2.86 -7.36
CA ASN A 128 9.56 2.27 -6.02
C ASN A 128 8.57 1.12 -5.74
N CYS A 129 8.11 0.43 -6.78
CA CYS A 129 7.12 -0.65 -6.68
C CYS A 129 7.51 -1.73 -5.67
N TRP A 130 8.81 -2.01 -5.54
CA TRP A 130 9.37 -2.96 -4.59
C TRP A 130 9.02 -2.61 -3.14
N PHE A 131 9.12 -1.33 -2.77
CA PHE A 131 8.80 -0.83 -1.44
C PHE A 131 7.29 -0.83 -1.21
N LEU A 132 6.50 -0.35 -2.18
CA LEU A 132 5.04 -0.34 -2.05
C LEU A 132 4.44 -1.75 -1.98
N ALA A 133 5.04 -2.73 -2.68
CA ALA A 133 4.67 -4.14 -2.55
C ALA A 133 5.08 -4.73 -1.18
N ALA A 134 6.22 -4.31 -0.63
CA ALA A 134 6.60 -4.69 0.73
C ALA A 134 5.58 -4.16 1.74
N LEU A 135 5.24 -2.88 1.62
CA LEU A 135 4.27 -2.19 2.47
C LEU A 135 2.89 -2.86 2.41
N ALA A 136 2.39 -3.16 1.20
CA ALA A 136 1.13 -3.88 1.02
C ALA A 136 1.14 -5.29 1.63
N SER A 137 2.27 -6.01 1.54
CA SER A 137 2.42 -7.31 2.22
C SER A 137 2.36 -7.14 3.74
N VAL A 138 3.04 -6.12 4.27
CA VAL A 138 3.10 -5.81 5.71
C VAL A 138 1.75 -5.37 6.28
N CYS A 139 0.88 -4.69 5.50
CA CYS A 139 -0.50 -4.38 5.91
C CYS A 139 -1.32 -5.64 6.26
N GLY A 140 -0.93 -6.81 5.72
CA GLY A 140 -1.54 -8.09 6.08
C GLY A 140 -1.28 -8.53 7.53
N VAL A 141 -0.33 -7.90 8.23
CA VAL A 141 0.01 -8.18 9.63
C VAL A 141 -0.47 -7.05 10.53
N PRO A 142 -1.41 -7.33 11.47
CA PRO A 142 -1.98 -6.29 12.33
C PRO A 142 -0.91 -5.56 13.14
N ARG A 143 -1.07 -4.24 13.28
CA ARG A 143 -0.27 -3.36 14.15
C ARG A 143 1.14 -3.02 13.67
N ILE A 144 1.65 -3.58 12.57
CA ILE A 144 3.01 -3.26 12.13
C ILE A 144 3.11 -1.79 11.71
N ILE A 145 2.26 -1.37 10.77
CA ILE A 145 2.28 0.02 10.26
C ILE A 145 1.88 1.02 11.36
N GLU A 146 0.93 0.63 12.23
CA GLU A 146 0.56 1.42 13.41
C GLU A 146 1.77 1.67 14.32
N ASN A 147 2.62 0.66 14.53
CA ASN A 147 3.80 0.78 15.40
C ASN A 147 4.94 1.55 14.71
N ILE A 148 5.01 1.53 13.37
CA ILE A 148 5.92 2.36 12.57
C ILE A 148 5.54 3.85 12.70
N CYS A 149 4.25 4.16 12.76
CA CYS A 149 3.74 5.53 12.94
C CYS A 149 3.79 5.96 14.42
N VAL A 150 4.92 6.50 14.88
CA VAL A 150 5.22 6.66 16.32
C VAL A 150 4.57 7.89 16.96
N ALA A 151 4.64 9.06 16.31
CA ALA A 151 4.16 10.33 16.85
C ALA A 151 3.81 11.31 15.74
N ARG A 152 2.79 12.16 15.94
CA ARG A 152 2.39 13.17 14.96
C ARG A 152 1.57 14.29 15.59
N ASP A 153 1.56 15.45 14.95
CA ASP A 153 0.61 16.55 15.20
C ASP A 153 0.23 17.15 13.85
N GLU A 154 -0.97 16.81 13.36
CA GLU A 154 -1.45 17.17 12.03
C GLU A 154 -1.71 18.68 11.87
N LYS A 155 -1.88 19.43 12.98
CA LYS A 155 -2.04 20.89 12.93
C LYS A 155 -0.70 21.59 12.76
N VAL A 156 0.34 21.06 13.42
CA VAL A 156 1.72 21.52 13.26
C VAL A 156 2.29 21.02 11.92
N GLY A 157 1.81 19.89 11.41
CA GLY A 157 2.28 19.28 10.17
C GLY A 157 3.59 18.53 10.36
N VAL A 158 3.75 17.81 11.48
CA VAL A 158 4.93 17.00 11.81
C VAL A 158 4.54 15.54 12.04
N TYR A 159 5.30 14.62 11.46
CA TYR A 159 5.07 13.17 11.52
C TYR A 159 6.40 12.46 11.77
N GLY A 160 6.40 11.55 12.75
CA GLY A 160 7.54 10.75 13.14
C GLY A 160 7.28 9.26 12.91
N PHE A 161 8.16 8.64 12.15
CA PHE A 161 8.15 7.23 11.76
C PHE A 161 9.40 6.51 12.27
N ILE A 162 9.38 5.19 12.24
CA ILE A 162 10.57 4.36 12.49
C ILE A 162 10.76 3.31 11.40
N PHE A 163 12.00 3.08 11.03
CA PHE A 163 12.40 2.05 10.08
C PHE A 163 13.59 1.28 10.65
N PHE A 164 13.75 0.04 10.22
CA PHE A 164 14.95 -0.73 10.47
C PHE A 164 15.92 -0.45 9.33
N LYS A 165 17.15 -0.02 9.61
CA LYS A 165 18.15 0.23 8.59
C LYS A 165 19.49 -0.29 9.07
N ASP A 166 20.18 -1.04 8.21
CA ASP A 166 21.54 -1.53 8.43
C ASP A 166 21.78 -2.20 9.80
N GLY A 167 20.75 -2.90 10.30
CA GLY A 167 20.81 -3.64 11.56
C GLY A 167 20.31 -2.89 12.80
N ASP A 168 19.84 -1.65 12.66
CA ASP A 168 19.33 -0.84 13.78
C ASP A 168 17.99 -0.15 13.50
N TRP A 169 17.27 0.24 14.54
CA TRP A 169 16.02 1.02 14.41
C TRP A 169 16.33 2.51 14.41
N GLU A 170 15.91 3.20 13.36
CA GLU A 170 16.09 4.63 13.17
C GLU A 170 14.73 5.33 13.12
N HIS A 171 14.65 6.52 13.73
CA HIS A 171 13.46 7.36 13.62
C HIS A 171 13.66 8.43 12.56
N VAL A 172 12.59 8.72 11.82
CA VAL A 172 12.59 9.74 10.77
C VAL A 172 11.43 10.68 11.00
N ILE A 173 11.71 11.97 11.02
CA ILE A 173 10.69 13.01 11.16
C ILE A 173 10.61 13.80 9.86
N VAL A 174 9.38 14.00 9.38
CA VAL A 174 9.07 14.75 8.17
C VAL A 174 7.97 15.77 8.43
N ASP A 175 7.96 16.82 7.61
CA ASP A 175 6.83 17.73 7.53
C ASP A 175 5.74 17.24 6.54
N ASP A 176 4.63 17.98 6.46
CA ASP A 176 3.46 17.63 5.65
C ASP A 176 3.50 18.15 4.20
N GLN A 177 4.66 18.54 3.66
CA GLN A 177 4.78 18.87 2.24
C GLN A 177 4.79 17.59 1.39
N LEU A 178 4.05 17.60 0.29
CA LEU A 178 3.95 16.51 -0.69
C LEU A 178 4.01 17.09 -2.10
N PHE A 179 4.66 16.37 -3.00
CA PHE A 179 4.69 16.72 -4.42
C PHE A 179 3.34 16.47 -5.09
N VAL A 180 2.94 17.40 -5.96
CA VAL A 180 1.71 17.31 -6.76
C VAL A 180 2.03 17.24 -8.24
N THR A 181 1.13 16.64 -9.02
CA THR A 181 1.33 16.42 -10.45
C THR A 181 1.28 17.68 -11.27
N THR A 182 0.26 18.52 -11.04
CA THR A 182 0.04 19.72 -11.85
C THR A 182 0.64 20.95 -11.20
N THR A 183 1.32 21.79 -11.99
CA THR A 183 1.83 23.10 -11.56
C THR A 183 0.71 24.11 -11.25
N ASP A 184 1.06 25.30 -10.76
CA ASP A 184 0.07 26.26 -10.33
C ASP A 184 -0.75 26.80 -11.51
N PHE A 185 -1.92 27.37 -11.22
CA PHE A 185 -2.85 27.84 -12.24
C PHE A 185 -2.21 28.81 -13.24
N ASP A 186 -1.29 29.66 -12.80
CA ASP A 186 -0.77 30.72 -13.65
C ASP A 186 0.27 30.17 -14.65
N HIS A 187 0.76 28.94 -14.47
CA HIS A 187 1.74 28.25 -15.32
C HIS A 187 1.23 26.97 -15.99
N ALA A 188 0.07 26.45 -15.56
CA ALA A 188 -0.46 25.17 -16.04
C ALA A 188 -1.09 25.29 -17.44
N PHE A 189 -0.73 24.35 -18.33
CA PHE A 189 -1.28 24.29 -19.68
C PHE A 189 -2.79 23.99 -19.69
N GLU A 190 -3.27 23.24 -18.69
CA GLU A 190 -4.67 22.83 -18.53
C GLU A 190 -5.61 24.03 -18.32
N THR A 191 -5.09 25.22 -18.00
CA THR A 191 -5.88 26.46 -17.92
C THR A 191 -6.48 26.89 -19.26
N MET A 192 -5.97 26.37 -20.38
CA MET A 192 -6.60 26.53 -21.68
C MET A 192 -7.99 25.88 -21.74
N ILE A 193 -8.19 24.81 -20.96
CA ILE A 193 -9.43 24.04 -20.86
C ILE A 193 -10.23 24.47 -19.62
N ILE A 194 -9.59 24.54 -18.45
CA ILE A 194 -10.21 24.89 -17.17
C ILE A 194 -9.82 26.32 -16.79
N ARG A 195 -10.61 27.30 -17.24
CA ARG A 195 -10.33 28.74 -17.03
C ARG A 195 -10.70 29.27 -15.65
N ASP A 196 -11.48 28.51 -14.88
CA ASP A 196 -11.85 28.90 -13.52
C ASP A 196 -10.82 28.37 -12.51
N LYS A 197 -10.18 29.27 -11.76
CA LYS A 197 -9.10 28.93 -10.83
C LYS A 197 -9.54 28.00 -9.70
N LYS A 198 -10.80 28.10 -9.28
CA LYS A 198 -11.34 27.21 -8.25
C LYS A 198 -11.58 25.81 -8.82
N ALA A 199 -12.24 25.70 -9.97
CA ALA A 199 -12.44 24.43 -10.65
C ALA A 199 -11.11 23.74 -10.99
N PHE A 200 -10.10 24.50 -11.42
CA PHE A 200 -8.76 23.97 -11.65
C PHE A 200 -8.17 23.35 -10.37
N LYS A 201 -8.24 24.07 -9.26
CA LYS A 201 -7.76 23.56 -7.97
C LYS A 201 -8.51 22.29 -7.58
N ASP A 202 -9.84 22.34 -7.61
CA ASP A 202 -10.71 21.25 -7.18
C ASP A 202 -10.51 19.98 -8.05
N VAL A 203 -10.16 20.12 -9.33
CA VAL A 203 -10.00 18.99 -10.26
C VAL A 203 -8.57 18.45 -10.34
N LEU A 204 -7.56 19.31 -10.35
CA LEU A 204 -6.19 18.91 -10.68
C LEU A 204 -5.21 18.98 -9.50
N ARG A 205 -5.57 19.68 -8.43
CA ARG A 205 -4.67 19.95 -7.29
C ARG A 205 -5.30 19.65 -5.93
N SER A 206 -6.33 18.83 -5.91
CA SER A 206 -7.04 18.45 -4.68
C SER A 206 -7.12 16.95 -4.52
N ASP A 207 -7.16 16.53 -3.26
CA ASP A 207 -7.26 15.14 -2.83
C ASP A 207 -6.06 14.26 -3.28
N SER A 208 -6.13 12.99 -2.91
CA SER A 208 -5.03 12.02 -3.11
C SER A 208 -4.59 11.86 -4.57
N GLN A 209 -5.51 12.06 -5.53
CA GLN A 209 -5.21 11.92 -6.96
C GLN A 209 -4.32 13.04 -7.53
N ALA A 210 -4.19 14.17 -6.81
CA ALA A 210 -3.27 15.24 -7.18
C ALA A 210 -1.81 14.95 -6.82
N LEU A 211 -1.54 13.91 -6.02
CA LEU A 211 -0.19 13.56 -5.57
C LEU A 211 0.63 12.96 -6.71
N PHE A 212 1.90 13.33 -6.76
CA PHE A 212 2.83 12.89 -7.80
C PHE A 212 3.41 11.49 -7.55
N PHE A 213 3.63 11.17 -6.28
CA PHE A 213 4.15 9.88 -5.81
C PHE A 213 3.04 9.01 -5.22
N GLY A 214 3.34 8.15 -4.24
CA GLY A 214 2.38 7.24 -3.63
C GLY A 214 1.12 7.95 -3.15
N LYS A 215 -0.05 7.38 -3.45
CA LYS A 215 -1.35 7.99 -3.19
C LYS A 215 -2.37 6.98 -2.68
N SER A 216 -3.20 7.40 -1.72
CA SER A 216 -4.28 6.57 -1.18
C SER A 216 -5.42 6.41 -2.19
N SER A 217 -6.06 5.23 -2.20
CA SER A 217 -7.35 5.01 -2.88
C SER A 217 -8.45 5.88 -2.28
N SER A 218 -8.35 6.16 -0.98
CA SER A 218 -9.20 7.14 -0.31
C SER A 218 -8.79 8.57 -0.70
N ALA A 219 -9.78 9.40 -1.03
CA ALA A 219 -9.54 10.79 -1.41
C ALA A 219 -8.93 11.64 -0.28
N ARG A 220 -9.09 11.23 0.99
CA ARG A 220 -8.75 12.06 2.16
C ARG A 220 -7.61 11.51 3.01
N GLU A 221 -7.15 10.30 2.77
CA GLU A 221 -6.09 9.69 3.57
C GLU A 221 -4.70 10.16 3.18
N THR A 222 -3.82 10.24 4.17
CA THR A 222 -2.49 10.84 4.02
C THR A 222 -1.36 9.99 4.57
N TRP A 223 -1.65 8.86 5.22
CA TRP A 223 -0.61 8.02 5.82
C TRP A 223 0.41 7.51 4.81
N LEU A 224 -0.05 7.04 3.64
CA LEU A 224 0.79 6.47 2.61
C LEU A 224 1.81 7.47 2.05
N PRO A 225 1.40 8.64 1.51
CA PRO A 225 2.35 9.61 0.97
C PRO A 225 3.33 10.13 2.02
N LEU A 226 2.90 10.26 3.28
CA LEU A 226 3.77 10.71 4.37
C LEU A 226 4.77 9.64 4.81
N LEU A 227 4.36 8.36 4.83
CA LEU A 227 5.23 7.24 5.14
C LEU A 227 6.26 7.03 4.03
N GLU A 228 5.83 7.08 2.76
CA GLU A 228 6.71 7.02 1.60
C GLU A 228 7.73 8.15 1.63
N LYS A 229 7.32 9.39 1.90
CA LYS A 229 8.23 10.53 2.07
C LYS A 229 9.26 10.30 3.18
N ALA A 230 8.85 9.75 4.32
CA ALA A 230 9.79 9.46 5.41
C ALA A 230 10.79 8.36 5.00
N TYR A 231 10.34 7.37 4.24
CA TYR A 231 11.21 6.33 3.70
C TYR A 231 12.20 6.89 2.66
N THR A 232 11.75 7.78 1.76
CA THR A 232 12.67 8.41 0.80
C THR A 232 13.67 9.33 1.48
N LYS A 233 13.25 10.10 2.51
CA LYS A 233 14.17 10.87 3.35
C LYS A 233 15.24 9.99 4.00
N LEU A 234 14.87 8.82 4.52
CA LEU A 234 15.84 7.87 5.09
C LEU A 234 16.90 7.44 4.06
N HIS A 235 16.50 7.36 2.79
CA HIS A 235 17.36 6.97 1.68
C HIS A 235 18.03 8.15 0.96
N GLY A 236 17.77 9.39 1.40
CA GLY A 236 18.36 10.62 0.88
C GLY A 236 17.43 11.42 -0.04
N ASP A 237 16.77 10.76 -0.99
CA ASP A 237 15.97 11.40 -2.04
C ASP A 237 14.97 10.41 -2.69
N TYR A 238 14.07 10.90 -3.55
CA TYR A 238 13.08 10.06 -4.25
C TYR A 238 13.69 9.18 -5.35
N LYS A 239 14.78 9.59 -6.00
CA LYS A 239 15.49 8.79 -7.02
C LYS A 239 16.19 7.58 -6.40
N SER A 240 16.71 7.73 -5.19
CA SER A 240 17.46 6.69 -4.47
C SER A 240 16.61 5.50 -4.01
N VAL A 241 15.28 5.60 -4.13
CA VAL A 241 14.36 4.46 -3.92
C VAL A 241 13.81 3.88 -5.22
N GLU A 242 14.29 4.33 -6.39
CA GLU A 242 13.93 3.74 -7.69
C GLU A 242 14.69 2.44 -7.95
N GLY A 243 13.94 1.35 -8.12
CA GLY A 243 14.48 0.02 -8.33
C GLY A 243 15.08 -0.58 -7.05
N GLY A 244 14.53 -1.71 -6.61
CA GLY A 244 14.99 -2.39 -5.41
C GLY A 244 14.35 -3.75 -5.25
N PHE A 245 14.60 -4.40 -4.12
CA PHE A 245 14.09 -5.74 -3.84
C PHE A 245 13.06 -5.69 -2.72
N THR A 246 11.88 -6.28 -2.94
CA THR A 246 10.80 -6.26 -1.95
C THR A 246 11.20 -6.84 -0.59
N GLY A 247 12.18 -7.76 -0.57
CA GLY A 247 12.75 -8.27 0.67
C GLY A 247 13.42 -7.21 1.53
N GLU A 248 14.16 -6.29 0.93
CA GLU A 248 14.77 -5.14 1.63
C GLU A 248 13.68 -4.26 2.23
N GLY A 249 12.58 -4.03 1.51
CA GLY A 249 11.46 -3.22 2.02
C GLY A 249 10.76 -3.88 3.20
N ILE A 250 10.60 -5.22 3.17
CA ILE A 250 10.03 -5.97 4.29
C ILE A 250 11.00 -5.91 5.49
N GLU A 251 12.30 -6.06 5.27
CA GLU A 251 13.33 -5.93 6.30
C GLU A 251 13.29 -4.53 6.92
N ASP A 252 13.25 -3.48 6.13
CA ASP A 252 13.23 -2.10 6.62
C ASP A 252 11.95 -1.77 7.41
N LEU A 253 10.82 -2.40 7.07
CA LEU A 253 9.55 -2.21 7.77
C LEU A 253 9.43 -3.07 9.04
N THR A 254 10.19 -4.16 9.17
CA THR A 254 9.94 -5.16 10.24
C THR A 254 11.15 -5.52 11.09
N GLY A 255 12.37 -5.29 10.61
CA GLY A 255 13.60 -5.88 11.14
C GLY A 255 13.68 -7.40 10.98
N GLY A 256 12.85 -7.98 10.10
CA GLY A 256 12.84 -9.41 9.79
C GLY A 256 14.07 -9.86 9.01
N VAL A 257 14.02 -11.10 8.51
CA VAL A 257 15.04 -11.66 7.61
C VAL A 257 14.33 -12.17 6.37
N THR A 258 14.81 -11.77 5.20
CA THR A 258 14.26 -12.21 3.93
C THR A 258 15.15 -13.23 3.24
N THR A 259 14.50 -14.16 2.54
CA THR A 259 15.14 -15.06 1.57
C THR A 259 14.36 -15.01 0.27
N SER A 260 15.05 -15.20 -0.86
CA SER A 260 14.42 -15.33 -2.18
C SER A 260 14.51 -16.76 -2.68
N ILE A 261 13.43 -17.24 -3.29
CA ILE A 261 13.35 -18.58 -3.88
C ILE A 261 12.86 -18.43 -5.31
N GLU A 262 13.65 -18.92 -6.26
CA GLU A 262 13.21 -19.03 -7.65
C GLU A 262 12.14 -20.11 -7.77
N LEU A 263 11.03 -19.82 -8.45
CA LEU A 263 9.92 -20.78 -8.60
C LEU A 263 10.35 -22.07 -9.34
N THR A 264 11.44 -22.01 -10.12
CA THR A 264 12.05 -23.16 -10.81
C THR A 264 12.83 -24.08 -9.88
N ASP A 265 13.23 -23.59 -8.71
CA ASP A 265 14.07 -24.31 -7.75
C ASP A 265 13.22 -25.02 -6.68
N ILE A 266 11.89 -24.83 -6.72
CA ILE A 266 10.94 -25.52 -5.85
C ILE A 266 10.84 -26.99 -6.27
N LEU A 267 11.35 -27.88 -5.42
CA LEU A 267 11.35 -29.33 -5.66
C LEU A 267 9.95 -29.96 -5.59
N ASP A 268 9.12 -29.52 -4.63
CA ASP A 268 7.79 -30.06 -4.38
C ASP A 268 6.83 -28.90 -4.08
N TYR A 269 6.00 -28.55 -5.07
CA TYR A 269 5.03 -27.46 -4.97
C TYR A 269 3.92 -27.73 -3.94
N ASP A 270 3.55 -29.00 -3.72
CA ASP A 270 2.53 -29.35 -2.74
C ASP A 270 3.05 -29.19 -1.32
N ARG A 271 4.30 -29.59 -1.09
CA ARG A 271 5.01 -29.33 0.15
C ARG A 271 5.25 -27.85 0.36
N PHE A 272 5.74 -27.11 -0.63
CA PHE A 272 5.96 -25.67 -0.54
C PHE A 272 4.67 -24.92 -0.21
N TRP A 273 3.54 -25.30 -0.83
CA TRP A 273 2.24 -24.74 -0.49
C TRP A 273 1.88 -24.97 0.98
N ARG A 274 1.96 -26.21 1.44
CA ARG A 274 1.53 -26.61 2.79
C ARG A 274 2.44 -26.07 3.88
N ASP A 275 3.75 -26.08 3.65
CA ASP A 275 4.74 -25.77 4.69
C ASP A 275 5.16 -24.28 4.68
N GLU A 276 5.02 -23.58 3.54
CA GLU A 276 5.47 -22.18 3.36
C GLU A 276 4.32 -21.24 2.95
N LEU A 277 3.82 -21.30 1.71
CA LEU A 277 2.86 -20.29 1.18
C LEU A 277 1.58 -20.18 2.01
N SER A 278 1.04 -21.30 2.51
CA SER A 278 -0.19 -21.28 3.31
C SER A 278 -0.04 -20.55 4.66
N ARG A 279 1.20 -20.17 5.04
CA ARG A 279 1.51 -19.35 6.21
C ARG A 279 1.59 -17.85 5.91
N THR A 280 1.25 -17.43 4.69
CA THR A 280 1.11 -16.02 4.31
C THR A 280 0.29 -15.27 5.36
N ASN A 281 0.83 -14.18 5.91
CA ASN A 281 0.24 -13.34 6.96
C ASN A 281 -0.04 -14.05 8.31
N VAL A 282 0.45 -15.29 8.48
CA VAL A 282 0.42 -16.00 9.76
C VAL A 282 1.72 -15.76 10.52
N ASP A 283 2.86 -16.02 9.88
CA ASP A 283 4.22 -15.70 10.36
C ASP A 283 5.19 -15.32 9.24
N THR A 284 4.77 -15.47 7.99
CA THR A 284 5.62 -15.26 6.83
C THR A 284 4.92 -14.28 5.90
N LEU A 285 5.66 -13.28 5.44
CA LEU A 285 5.22 -12.33 4.41
C LEU A 285 5.77 -12.80 3.06
N PHE A 286 4.96 -12.71 2.02
CA PHE A 286 5.36 -13.12 0.68
C PHE A 286 5.16 -11.98 -0.30
N SER A 287 6.14 -11.82 -1.18
CA SER A 287 6.06 -10.98 -2.36
C SER A 287 6.62 -11.76 -3.55
N ALA A 288 6.22 -11.36 -4.74
CA ALA A 288 6.59 -12.03 -5.97
C ALA A 288 7.01 -11.00 -7.02
N SER A 289 7.88 -11.40 -7.93
CA SER A 289 8.23 -10.61 -9.11
C SER A 289 8.45 -11.52 -10.30
N ILE A 290 8.36 -10.95 -11.50
CA ILE A 290 8.64 -11.66 -12.74
C ILE A 290 9.89 -11.04 -13.38
N CYS A 291 11.01 -11.74 -13.27
CA CYS A 291 12.28 -11.28 -13.84
C CYS A 291 12.34 -11.51 -15.35
N LYS A 292 12.94 -10.56 -16.09
CA LYS A 292 13.32 -10.76 -17.49
C LYS A 292 14.76 -11.27 -17.59
N LYS A 293 15.06 -12.08 -18.61
CA LYS A 293 16.42 -12.56 -18.91
C LYS A 293 17.42 -11.44 -19.25
N HIS A 294 16.95 -10.26 -19.66
CA HIS A 294 17.78 -9.11 -19.97
C HIS A 294 17.29 -7.91 -19.16
N SER A 295 18.22 -7.05 -18.73
CA SER A 295 17.90 -5.74 -18.17
C SER A 295 17.00 -4.99 -19.13
N GLY A 296 15.89 -4.47 -18.64
CA GLY A 296 14.97 -3.70 -19.45
C GLY A 296 13.89 -3.09 -18.60
N MET A 297 13.34 -1.99 -19.09
CA MET A 297 12.19 -1.33 -18.51
C MET A 297 11.05 -2.32 -18.29
N GLU A 298 10.25 -2.01 -17.29
CA GLU A 298 9.03 -2.71 -16.98
C GLU A 298 8.17 -2.95 -18.25
N SER A 299 7.56 -4.14 -18.36
CA SER A 299 6.65 -4.38 -19.49
C SER A 299 5.51 -5.31 -19.15
N ARG A 300 4.37 -5.00 -19.73
CA ARG A 300 3.15 -5.81 -19.65
C ARG A 300 3.22 -7.02 -20.57
N SER A 301 2.77 -8.14 -20.06
CA SER A 301 2.60 -9.38 -20.81
C SER A 301 1.15 -9.55 -21.26
N ALA A 302 0.90 -10.48 -22.20
CA ALA A 302 -0.43 -10.70 -22.78
C ALA A 302 -1.48 -11.17 -21.74
N ASN A 303 -1.03 -11.76 -20.64
CA ASN A 303 -1.90 -12.27 -19.58
C ASN A 303 -2.21 -11.21 -18.49
N GLY A 304 -1.80 -9.97 -18.70
CA GLY A 304 -2.03 -8.84 -17.79
C GLY A 304 -0.88 -8.59 -16.80
N LEU A 305 -0.05 -9.60 -16.50
CA LEU A 305 1.06 -9.44 -15.55
C LEU A 305 2.18 -8.56 -16.10
N VAL A 306 2.89 -7.91 -15.20
CA VAL A 306 3.97 -6.97 -15.47
C VAL A 306 5.30 -7.60 -15.10
N HIS A 307 6.26 -7.53 -16.01
CA HIS A 307 7.61 -8.02 -15.81
C HIS A 307 8.53 -6.90 -15.33
N THR A 308 9.58 -7.25 -14.58
CA THR A 308 10.45 -6.31 -13.86
C THR A 308 9.64 -5.45 -12.88
N HIS A 309 8.66 -6.07 -12.21
CA HIS A 309 7.72 -5.41 -11.30
C HIS A 309 7.47 -6.27 -10.07
N ALA A 310 7.24 -5.61 -8.93
CA ALA A 310 6.97 -6.26 -7.66
C ALA A 310 5.47 -6.38 -7.39
N TYR A 311 5.07 -7.54 -6.86
CA TYR A 311 3.71 -7.86 -6.44
C TYR A 311 3.71 -8.32 -4.99
N SER A 312 2.62 -8.03 -4.28
CA SER A 312 2.39 -8.55 -2.93
C SER A 312 1.58 -9.84 -3.00
N VAL A 313 1.88 -10.82 -2.15
CA VAL A 313 1.00 -11.98 -1.95
C VAL A 313 0.22 -11.73 -0.65
N LEU A 314 -1.04 -11.31 -0.80
CA LEU A 314 -1.87 -10.90 0.33
C LEU A 314 -2.55 -12.06 1.04
N LYS A 315 -2.89 -13.14 0.32
CA LYS A 315 -3.53 -14.33 0.92
C LYS A 315 -3.13 -15.58 0.15
N ALA A 316 -3.03 -16.70 0.86
CA ALA A 316 -2.94 -18.04 0.28
C ALA A 316 -4.04 -18.91 0.88
N VAL A 317 -4.95 -19.40 0.06
CA VAL A 317 -6.13 -20.16 0.52
C VAL A 317 -6.33 -21.42 -0.30
N GLN A 318 -6.84 -22.48 0.34
CA GLN A 318 -7.26 -23.68 -0.34
C GLN A 318 -8.75 -23.91 -0.09
N VAL A 319 -9.55 -23.78 -1.15
CA VAL A 319 -11.01 -23.89 -1.11
C VAL A 319 -11.44 -24.96 -2.11
N GLN A 320 -12.25 -25.93 -1.67
CA GLN A 320 -12.74 -27.03 -2.53
C GLN A 320 -11.62 -27.77 -3.31
N GLY A 321 -10.43 -27.89 -2.73
CA GLY A 321 -9.28 -28.54 -3.36
C GLY A 321 -8.48 -27.66 -4.34
N VAL A 322 -8.93 -26.42 -4.61
CA VAL A 322 -8.21 -25.44 -5.42
C VAL A 322 -7.37 -24.54 -4.52
N LYS A 323 -6.08 -24.42 -4.84
CA LYS A 323 -5.13 -23.51 -4.19
C LYS A 323 -5.17 -22.18 -4.92
N LEU A 324 -5.33 -21.08 -4.20
CA LEU A 324 -5.47 -19.74 -4.77
C LEU A 324 -4.64 -18.74 -3.97
N LEU A 325 -3.93 -17.88 -4.68
CA LEU A 325 -3.25 -16.71 -4.13
C LEU A 325 -4.07 -15.45 -4.44
N LEU A 326 -4.24 -14.59 -3.45
CA LEU A 326 -4.62 -13.20 -3.68
C LEU A 326 -3.34 -12.41 -3.85
N VAL A 327 -3.12 -11.90 -5.06
CA VAL A 327 -1.91 -11.15 -5.43
C VAL A 327 -2.31 -9.71 -5.69
N ARG A 328 -1.44 -8.77 -5.32
CA ARG A 328 -1.69 -7.34 -5.52
C ARG A 328 -0.57 -6.66 -6.28
N ASN A 329 -0.95 -5.96 -7.35
CA ASN A 329 -0.14 -4.97 -8.04
C ASN A 329 -0.14 -3.66 -7.24
N PRO A 330 1.01 -3.12 -6.78
CA PRO A 330 1.07 -1.87 -6.00
C PRO A 330 0.65 -0.63 -6.79
N TRP A 331 0.40 -0.74 -8.09
CA TRP A 331 -0.19 0.34 -8.89
C TRP A 331 -1.63 0.66 -8.55
N GLY A 332 -2.34 -0.25 -7.88
CA GLY A 332 -3.78 -0.08 -7.68
C GLY A 332 -4.63 -0.37 -8.91
N GLN A 333 -4.04 -0.97 -9.95
CA GLN A 333 -4.67 -1.27 -11.22
C GLN A 333 -3.80 -2.29 -11.98
N HIS A 334 -4.26 -2.70 -13.16
CA HIS A 334 -3.58 -3.60 -14.09
C HIS A 334 -3.35 -4.99 -13.50
N GLU A 335 -4.38 -5.82 -13.69
CA GLU A 335 -4.52 -7.13 -13.08
C GLU A 335 -4.29 -8.29 -14.07
N TRP A 336 -4.12 -9.48 -13.50
CA TRP A 336 -4.21 -10.75 -14.21
C TRP A 336 -5.52 -10.87 -14.98
N ASN A 337 -5.46 -11.31 -16.24
CA ASN A 337 -6.65 -11.49 -17.10
C ASN A 337 -6.96 -12.96 -17.44
N GLY A 338 -6.27 -13.90 -16.79
CA GLY A 338 -6.48 -15.33 -17.01
C GLY A 338 -7.53 -15.93 -16.09
N ARG A 339 -7.39 -17.22 -15.80
CA ARG A 339 -8.32 -17.97 -14.94
C ARG A 339 -8.33 -17.40 -13.52
N TRP A 340 -9.50 -17.19 -12.92
CA TRP A 340 -9.70 -16.51 -11.62
C TRP A 340 -9.46 -14.99 -11.60
N SER A 341 -9.22 -14.36 -12.76
CA SER A 341 -9.33 -12.90 -12.88
C SER A 341 -10.76 -12.43 -12.66
N ASP A 342 -10.95 -11.13 -12.42
CA ASP A 342 -12.26 -10.48 -12.23
C ASP A 342 -13.26 -10.79 -13.35
N GLY A 343 -12.81 -10.85 -14.60
CA GLY A 343 -13.65 -11.18 -15.75
C GLY A 343 -13.86 -12.69 -16.00
N SER A 344 -13.32 -13.55 -15.13
CA SER A 344 -13.27 -14.99 -15.37
C SER A 344 -14.59 -15.70 -15.05
N LYS A 345 -14.83 -16.83 -15.72
CA LYS A 345 -16.07 -17.60 -15.61
C LYS A 345 -16.15 -18.47 -14.35
N GLU A 346 -15.06 -18.55 -13.60
CA GLU A 346 -14.91 -19.35 -12.39
C GLU A 346 -15.74 -18.79 -11.22
N TRP A 347 -16.09 -17.50 -11.25
CA TRP A 347 -16.83 -16.83 -10.20
C TRP A 347 -18.29 -17.29 -10.11
N THR A 348 -18.63 -17.92 -8.99
CA THR A 348 -20.01 -18.23 -8.58
C THR A 348 -20.32 -17.55 -7.24
N PRO A 349 -21.59 -17.39 -6.85
CA PRO A 349 -21.93 -16.80 -5.54
C PRO A 349 -21.24 -17.50 -4.36
N GLU A 350 -21.03 -18.81 -4.44
CA GLU A 350 -20.31 -19.58 -3.42
C GLU A 350 -18.82 -19.20 -3.35
N TRP A 351 -18.17 -19.01 -4.50
CA TRP A 351 -16.78 -18.58 -4.58
C TRP A 351 -16.59 -17.12 -4.15
N MET A 352 -17.49 -16.23 -4.56
CA MET A 352 -17.51 -14.83 -4.13
C MET A 352 -17.57 -14.73 -2.60
N ALA A 353 -18.45 -15.50 -1.97
CA ALA A 353 -18.58 -15.52 -0.51
C ALA A 353 -17.38 -16.19 0.18
N ALA A 354 -16.81 -17.25 -0.41
CA ALA A 354 -15.68 -17.98 0.18
C ALA A 354 -14.37 -17.18 0.16
N LEU A 355 -14.17 -16.35 -0.87
CA LEU A 355 -12.94 -15.57 -1.07
C LEU A 355 -13.08 -14.10 -0.71
N ASP A 356 -14.29 -13.63 -0.37
CA ASP A 356 -14.61 -12.22 -0.16
C ASP A 356 -14.14 -11.36 -1.35
N HIS A 357 -14.38 -11.86 -2.56
CA HIS A 357 -13.94 -11.21 -3.79
C HIS A 357 -14.88 -10.05 -4.15
N LYS A 358 -14.29 -8.94 -4.63
CA LYS A 358 -14.98 -7.78 -5.17
C LYS A 358 -14.42 -7.53 -6.57
N PHE A 359 -15.30 -7.22 -7.51
CA PHE A 359 -14.88 -6.89 -8.87
C PHE A 359 -14.43 -5.43 -8.96
N GLY A 360 -13.34 -5.17 -9.67
CA GLY A 360 -12.84 -3.83 -9.96
C GLY A 360 -11.38 -3.88 -10.38
N ASP A 361 -10.92 -2.88 -11.15
CA ASP A 361 -9.48 -2.73 -11.43
C ASP A 361 -8.85 -1.99 -10.24
N ASP A 362 -8.64 -2.71 -9.13
CA ASP A 362 -8.04 -2.21 -7.89
C ASP A 362 -6.60 -2.72 -7.68
N GLY A 363 -6.11 -3.54 -8.62
CA GLY A 363 -4.80 -4.15 -8.64
C GLY A 363 -4.74 -5.48 -7.89
N SER A 364 -5.81 -5.94 -7.25
CA SER A 364 -5.85 -7.18 -6.46
C SER A 364 -6.62 -8.26 -7.21
N PHE A 365 -5.96 -9.38 -7.49
CA PHE A 365 -6.56 -10.47 -8.26
C PHE A 365 -6.27 -11.83 -7.66
N TRP A 366 -7.20 -12.76 -7.86
CA TRP A 366 -6.98 -14.16 -7.52
C TRP A 366 -6.30 -14.89 -8.68
N MET A 367 -5.35 -15.76 -8.35
CA MET A 367 -4.73 -16.67 -9.30
C MET A 367 -4.48 -18.04 -8.67
N GLN A 368 -4.48 -19.08 -9.51
CA GLN A 368 -4.25 -20.46 -9.10
C GLN A 368 -2.77 -20.85 -9.13
#